data_AF-A0A452QZA3-F1
#
_entry.id   AF-A0A452QZA3-F1
#
_cell.length_a   1.000
_cell.length_b   1.000
_cell.length_c   1.000
_cell.angle_alpha   90.00
_cell.angle_beta   90.00
_cell.angle_gamma   90.00
#
_symmetry.space_group_name_H-M   'P 1'
#
loop_
_entity.id
_entity.type
_entity.pdbx_description
1 polymer ?
#
loop_
_entity_poly.entity_id
_entity_poly.type
_entity_poly.pdbx_seq_one_letter_code
_entity_poly.pdbx_strand_id
1 'polypeptide(L)'
;MDITKDFASFLLNVARLADVKQEYELPLSKTNFTGKECEDSELVSHLMNCKEGRVAISPFVCLSGNSDGDLLQPNTPNHAILRTIGINHAQAPVLWSQIFDNQGRRMPLNAYALDFYKHGSLTGLVQDNGINEGAAYQLLKDFALTIKSISVSLRELCENEDDNVVLAFEQLSDTFFEKLKAV
;
A
#
# COMPACT_ATOMS: atom_id res chain seq x y z
N MET A 1 -7.13 10.88 -12.90
CA MET A 1 -7.26 10.10 -11.65
C MET A 1 -8.48 9.17 -11.78
N ASP A 2 -8.47 8.31 -12.79
CA ASP A 2 -9.53 7.31 -13.04
C ASP A 2 -9.15 5.93 -12.51
N ILE A 3 -7.87 5.55 -12.61
CA ILE A 3 -7.37 4.22 -12.23
C ILE A 3 -7.72 3.85 -10.78
N THR A 4 -7.63 4.77 -9.82
CA THR A 4 -8.03 4.50 -8.43
C THR A 4 -9.52 4.27 -8.27
N LYS A 5 -10.33 5.04 -8.99
CA LYS A 5 -11.79 4.87 -8.99
C LYS A 5 -12.17 3.55 -9.65
N ASP A 6 -11.52 3.21 -10.75
CA ASP A 6 -11.72 1.95 -11.47
C ASP A 6 -11.30 0.76 -10.60
N PHE A 7 -10.15 0.83 -9.94
CA PHE A 7 -9.65 -0.23 -9.06
C PHE A 7 -10.53 -0.38 -7.80
N ALA A 8 -10.97 0.70 -7.18
CA ALA A 8 -11.91 0.62 -6.06
C ALA A 8 -13.27 0.08 -6.51
N SER A 9 -13.76 0.48 -7.68
CA SER A 9 -14.99 -0.08 -8.27
C SER A 9 -14.84 -1.57 -8.55
N PHE A 10 -13.67 -2.00 -9.04
CA PHE A 10 -13.32 -3.41 -9.18
C PHE A 10 -13.36 -4.11 -7.81
N LEU A 11 -12.70 -3.59 -6.78
CA LEU A 11 -12.73 -4.17 -5.43
C LEU A 11 -14.15 -4.33 -4.90
N LEU A 12 -14.99 -3.30 -5.06
CA LEU A 12 -16.40 -3.34 -4.64
C LEU A 12 -17.20 -4.39 -5.43
N ASN A 13 -16.97 -4.50 -6.73
CA ASN A 13 -17.65 -5.50 -7.56
C ASN A 13 -17.21 -6.92 -7.20
N VAL A 14 -15.91 -7.16 -7.00
CA VAL A 14 -15.42 -8.48 -6.60
C VAL A 14 -15.90 -8.82 -5.20
N ALA A 15 -15.93 -7.86 -4.26
CA ALA A 15 -16.49 -8.06 -2.92
C ALA A 15 -17.94 -8.55 -2.96
N ARG A 16 -18.77 -7.96 -3.85
CA ARG A 16 -20.17 -8.37 -4.03
C ARG A 16 -20.33 -9.77 -4.64
N LEU A 17 -19.37 -10.20 -5.45
CA LEU A 17 -19.41 -11.50 -6.14
C LEU A 17 -18.74 -12.62 -5.32
N ALA A 18 -17.89 -12.27 -4.36
CA ALA A 18 -17.11 -13.23 -3.59
C ALA A 18 -17.95 -13.92 -2.49
N ASP A 19 -17.57 -15.14 -2.12
CA ASP A 19 -18.16 -15.83 -0.98
C ASP A 19 -17.70 -15.16 0.33
N VAL A 20 -18.56 -14.31 0.86
CA VAL A 20 -18.31 -13.50 2.06
C VAL A 20 -18.39 -14.29 3.38
N LYS A 21 -18.61 -15.62 3.36
CA LYS A 21 -18.66 -16.43 4.59
C LYS A 21 -17.46 -16.20 5.51
N GLN A 22 -16.25 -16.15 4.94
CA GLN A 22 -15.02 -15.92 5.72
C GLN A 22 -14.92 -14.51 6.30
N GLU A 23 -15.63 -13.52 5.75
CA GLU A 23 -15.70 -12.16 6.31
C GLU A 23 -16.53 -12.12 7.60
N TYR A 24 -17.44 -13.06 7.79
CA TYR A 24 -18.33 -13.14 8.95
C TYR A 24 -17.84 -14.06 10.07
N GLU A 25 -16.60 -14.54 9.95
CA GLU A 25 -15.94 -15.37 10.95
C GLU A 25 -14.70 -14.67 11.52
N LEU A 26 -14.39 -14.94 12.78
CA LEU A 26 -13.13 -14.49 13.38
C LEU A 26 -11.93 -15.21 12.73
N PRO A 27 -10.83 -14.50 12.40
CA PRO A 27 -9.72 -15.08 11.62
C PRO A 27 -9.10 -16.33 12.22
N LEU A 28 -8.94 -16.35 13.55
CA LEU A 28 -8.25 -17.42 14.29
C LEU A 28 -9.22 -18.51 14.77
N SER A 29 -10.32 -18.13 15.43
CA SER A 29 -11.23 -19.10 16.05
C SER A 29 -12.28 -19.65 15.10
N LYS A 30 -12.47 -19.04 13.92
CA LYS A 30 -13.56 -19.34 12.96
C LYS A 30 -14.95 -19.19 13.57
N THR A 31 -15.05 -18.48 14.69
CA THR A 31 -16.33 -18.21 15.32
C THR A 31 -17.09 -17.23 14.44
N ASN A 32 -18.28 -17.64 14.01
CA ASN A 32 -19.19 -16.77 13.30
C ASN A 32 -19.73 -15.70 14.27
N PHE A 33 -19.66 -14.43 13.87
CA PHE A 33 -20.15 -13.30 14.67
C PHE A 33 -21.42 -12.66 14.08
N THR A 34 -21.98 -13.25 13.02
CA THR A 34 -23.31 -12.87 12.54
C THR A 34 -24.36 -13.61 13.36
N GLY A 35 -25.17 -12.84 14.08
CA GLY A 35 -26.22 -13.35 14.92
C GLY A 35 -27.37 -12.35 14.96
N LYS A 36 -28.58 -12.88 15.17
CA LYS A 36 -29.79 -12.10 15.46
C LYS A 36 -30.04 -11.96 16.97
N GLU A 37 -29.06 -12.35 17.77
CA GLU A 37 -29.16 -12.26 19.21
C GLU A 37 -29.24 -10.77 19.60
N CYS A 38 -30.18 -10.43 20.50
CA CYS A 38 -30.50 -9.06 20.89
C CYS A 38 -31.21 -8.16 19.85
N GLU A 39 -31.91 -8.71 18.84
CA GLU A 39 -32.79 -7.88 17.97
C GLU A 39 -33.83 -7.07 18.77
N ASP A 40 -34.30 -7.60 19.91
CA ASP A 40 -35.26 -6.92 20.81
C ASP A 40 -34.61 -5.86 21.73
N SER A 41 -33.29 -5.65 21.65
CA SER A 41 -32.59 -4.70 22.49
C SER A 41 -32.85 -3.26 22.04
N GLU A 42 -33.15 -2.39 23.01
CA GLU A 42 -33.29 -0.95 22.79
C GLU A 42 -31.99 -0.33 22.25
N LEU A 43 -30.82 -0.86 22.65
CA LEU A 43 -29.52 -0.43 22.12
C LEU A 43 -29.36 -0.79 20.65
N VAL A 44 -29.73 -2.01 20.25
CA VAL A 44 -29.67 -2.44 18.84
C VAL A 44 -30.63 -1.61 18.01
N SER A 45 -31.85 -1.38 18.51
CA SER A 45 -32.84 -0.51 17.87
C SER A 45 -32.32 0.92 17.69
N HIS A 46 -31.64 1.47 18.70
CA HIS A 46 -31.02 2.79 18.63
C HIS A 46 -29.87 2.84 17.60
N LEU A 47 -28.97 1.87 17.63
CA LEU A 47 -27.83 1.78 16.70
C LEU A 47 -28.27 1.58 15.24
N MET A 48 -29.29 0.75 14.99
CA MET A 48 -29.82 0.50 13.66
C MET A 48 -30.66 1.67 13.12
N ASN A 49 -31.19 2.53 13.98
CA ASN A 49 -31.90 3.77 13.61
C ASN A 49 -30.93 4.93 13.30
N CYS A 50 -29.62 4.77 13.53
CA CYS A 50 -28.62 5.73 13.08
C CYS A 50 -28.55 5.74 11.55
N LYS A 51 -28.94 6.88 10.96
CA LYS A 51 -29.07 7.07 9.49
C LYS A 51 -27.73 7.01 8.72
N GLU A 52 -26.61 7.07 9.41
CA GLU A 52 -25.27 6.97 8.82
C GLU A 52 -24.82 5.50 8.82
N GLY A 53 -25.57 4.66 8.12
CA GLY A 53 -25.12 3.30 7.82
C GLY A 53 -23.81 3.39 7.03
N ARG A 54 -22.71 2.92 7.62
CA ARG A 54 -21.42 2.84 6.94
C ARG A 54 -21.32 1.47 6.27
N VAL A 55 -21.19 1.48 4.96
CA VAL A 55 -20.90 0.27 4.17
C VAL A 55 -19.40 0.23 3.95
N ALA A 56 -18.78 -0.91 4.25
CA ALA A 56 -17.38 -1.18 3.97
C ALA A 56 -17.26 -2.59 3.38
N ILE A 57 -16.22 -2.82 2.60
CA ILE A 57 -15.85 -4.12 2.04
C ILE A 57 -15.77 -5.26 3.07
N SER A 58 -15.51 -4.96 4.35
CA SER A 58 -15.48 -5.94 5.44
C SER A 58 -16.06 -5.34 6.73
N PRO A 59 -16.83 -6.10 7.53
CA PRO A 59 -17.34 -5.64 8.83
C PRO A 59 -16.23 -5.17 9.77
N PHE A 60 -15.06 -5.81 9.74
CA PHE A 60 -13.90 -5.43 10.57
C PHE A 60 -13.34 -4.07 10.17
N VAL A 61 -13.30 -3.80 8.86
CA VAL A 61 -12.87 -2.51 8.31
C VAL A 61 -13.88 -1.43 8.70
N CYS A 62 -15.18 -1.74 8.64
CA CYS A 62 -16.25 -0.83 9.09
C CYS A 62 -16.07 -0.42 10.56
N LEU A 63 -15.77 -1.38 11.44
CA LEU A 63 -15.53 -1.12 12.88
C LEU A 63 -14.29 -0.27 13.16
N SER A 64 -13.32 -0.23 12.24
CA SER A 64 -12.15 0.65 12.36
C SER A 64 -12.45 2.11 11.97
N GLY A 65 -13.69 2.42 11.59
CA GLY A 65 -14.12 3.75 11.17
C GLY A 65 -13.97 4.01 9.66
N ASN A 66 -13.47 3.03 8.90
CA ASN A 66 -13.31 3.09 7.45
C ASN A 66 -14.58 2.62 6.72
N SER A 67 -14.86 3.21 5.57
CA SER A 67 -16.00 2.93 4.69
C SER A 67 -15.55 2.65 3.25
N ASP A 68 -16.47 2.24 2.38
CA ASP A 68 -16.18 2.04 0.96
C ASP A 68 -15.65 3.31 0.28
N GLY A 69 -16.08 4.49 0.73
CA GLY A 69 -15.59 5.77 0.24
C GLY A 69 -14.12 6.03 0.60
N ASP A 70 -13.66 5.44 1.70
CA ASP A 70 -12.26 5.55 2.12
C ASP A 70 -11.36 4.66 1.25
N LEU A 71 -11.85 3.61 0.61
CA LEU A 71 -11.04 2.77 -0.29
C LEU A 71 -10.40 3.54 -1.47
N LEU A 72 -10.93 4.73 -1.78
CA LEU A 72 -10.42 5.64 -2.81
C LEU A 72 -9.25 6.52 -2.33
N GLN A 73 -8.96 6.54 -1.03
CA GLN A 73 -7.96 7.41 -0.42
C GLN A 73 -6.57 6.72 -0.41
N PRO A 74 -5.50 7.43 -0.79
CA PRO A 74 -4.12 6.90 -0.80
C PRO A 74 -3.63 6.40 0.57
N ASN A 75 -4.18 6.94 1.66
CA ASN A 75 -3.75 6.65 3.03
C ASN A 75 -4.65 5.64 3.74
N THR A 76 -5.62 5.05 3.03
CA THR A 76 -6.46 4.02 3.64
C THR A 76 -5.57 2.89 4.08
N PRO A 77 -5.70 2.37 5.31
CA PRO A 77 -4.75 1.39 5.81
C PRO A 77 -4.66 0.18 4.87
N ASN A 78 -3.44 -0.33 4.63
CA ASN A 78 -3.17 -1.59 3.89
C ASN A 78 -3.94 -2.80 4.43
N HIS A 79 -4.54 -2.64 5.61
CA HIS A 79 -5.28 -3.59 6.39
C HIS A 79 -6.75 -3.71 5.94
N ALA A 80 -7.23 -2.83 5.07
CA ALA A 80 -8.51 -2.97 4.38
C ALA A 80 -8.41 -4.06 3.30
N ILE A 81 -8.27 -5.31 3.74
CA ILE A 81 -8.15 -6.49 2.89
C ILE A 81 -9.47 -7.24 2.94
N LEU A 82 -10.02 -7.58 1.78
CA LEU A 82 -11.04 -8.63 1.68
C LEU A 82 -10.33 -9.97 1.88
N ARG A 83 -10.47 -10.60 3.04
CA ARG A 83 -9.82 -11.88 3.35
C ARG A 83 -10.17 -12.96 2.35
N THR A 84 -11.41 -12.97 1.85
CA THR A 84 -11.83 -13.92 0.81
C THR A 84 -11.01 -13.81 -0.48
N ILE A 85 -10.60 -12.59 -0.86
CA ILE A 85 -9.99 -12.31 -2.16
C ILE A 85 -8.48 -12.04 -2.03
N GLY A 86 -8.01 -11.66 -0.85
CA GLY A 86 -6.61 -11.34 -0.56
C GLY A 86 -6.09 -10.09 -1.27
N ILE A 87 -6.97 -9.23 -1.78
CA ILE A 87 -6.58 -8.01 -2.50
C ILE A 87 -6.69 -6.79 -1.58
N ASN A 88 -5.71 -5.89 -1.68
CA ASN A 88 -5.69 -4.60 -1.00
C ASN A 88 -5.38 -3.45 -1.96
N HIS A 89 -5.54 -2.22 -1.49
CA HIS A 89 -5.33 -1.03 -2.32
C HIS A 89 -3.85 -0.83 -2.73
N ALA A 90 -2.87 -1.40 -2.00
CA ALA A 90 -1.45 -1.29 -2.35
C ALA A 90 -1.09 -2.07 -3.63
N GLN A 91 -1.96 -2.97 -4.09
CA GLN A 91 -1.80 -3.66 -5.37
C GLN A 91 -2.33 -2.84 -6.55
N ALA A 92 -2.95 -1.68 -6.31
CA ALA A 92 -3.32 -0.77 -7.39
C ALA A 92 -2.04 -0.19 -8.01
N PRO A 93 -1.86 -0.26 -9.34
CA PRO A 93 -0.67 0.28 -10.01
C PRO A 93 -0.76 1.80 -10.15
N VAL A 94 -0.76 2.52 -9.03
CA VAL A 94 -0.96 3.97 -8.98
C VAL A 94 0.25 4.64 -8.36
N LEU A 95 0.87 5.53 -9.12
CA LEU A 95 1.90 6.42 -8.62
C LEU A 95 1.27 7.68 -8.03
N TRP A 96 1.37 7.83 -6.71
CA TRP A 96 0.87 9.01 -6.01
C TRP A 96 1.91 10.14 -6.06
N SER A 97 1.74 11.08 -6.98
CA SER A 97 2.62 12.26 -7.09
C SER A 97 2.42 13.27 -5.95
N GLN A 98 1.30 13.17 -5.23
CA GLN A 98 0.93 14.03 -4.11
C GLN A 98 0.28 13.17 -3.02
N ILE A 99 0.84 13.25 -1.82
CA ILE A 99 0.29 12.64 -0.61
C ILE A 99 -0.16 13.80 0.28
N PHE A 100 -1.29 13.63 0.96
CA PHE A 100 -1.81 14.61 1.90
C PHE A 100 -1.89 13.98 3.28
N ASP A 101 -1.68 14.76 4.33
CA ASP A 101 -1.92 14.30 5.69
C ASP A 101 -3.42 14.36 6.05
N ASN A 102 -3.75 13.92 7.26
CA ASN A 102 -5.14 13.89 7.76
C ASN A 102 -5.76 15.30 7.91
N GLN A 103 -4.98 16.38 7.75
CA GLN A 103 -5.45 17.76 7.75
C GLN A 103 -5.56 18.34 6.33
N GLY A 104 -5.32 17.52 5.30
CA GLY A 104 -5.33 17.95 3.90
C GLY A 104 -4.10 18.75 3.49
N ARG A 105 -3.02 18.74 4.28
CA ARG A 105 -1.76 19.41 3.93
C ARG A 105 -0.92 18.49 3.05
N ARG A 106 -0.36 19.03 1.97
CA ARG A 106 0.51 18.27 1.08
C ARG A 106 1.78 17.85 1.82
N MET A 107 2.02 16.54 1.88
CA MET A 107 3.24 15.98 2.42
C MET A 107 4.36 16.07 1.37
N PRO A 108 5.56 16.56 1.75
CA PRO A 108 6.71 16.55 0.86
C PRO A 108 7.16 15.11 0.61
N LEU A 109 7.52 14.79 -0.63
CA LEU A 109 8.12 13.50 -0.96
C LEU A 109 9.56 13.46 -0.44
N ASN A 110 9.95 12.30 0.09
CA ASN A 110 11.29 12.07 0.59
C ASN A 110 12.21 11.56 -0.53
N ALA A 111 13.36 12.21 -0.72
CA ALA A 111 14.37 11.83 -1.72
C ALA A 111 15.43 10.85 -1.17
N TYR A 112 15.04 9.98 -0.22
CA TYR A 112 15.92 9.06 0.51
C TYR A 112 16.89 8.28 -0.40
N ALA A 113 16.41 7.81 -1.56
CA ALA A 113 17.21 7.05 -2.50
C ALA A 113 18.33 7.87 -3.15
N LEU A 114 18.04 9.14 -3.50
CA LEU A 114 19.03 10.07 -4.04
C LEU A 114 20.04 10.49 -2.97
N ASP A 115 19.55 10.73 -1.75
CA ASP A 115 20.39 11.09 -0.62
C ASP A 115 21.39 9.98 -0.28
N PHE A 116 20.91 8.74 -0.19
CA PHE A 116 21.76 7.57 -0.07
C PHE A 116 22.72 7.41 -1.25
N TYR A 117 22.25 7.60 -2.50
CA TYR A 117 23.12 7.52 -3.67
C TYR A 117 24.25 8.56 -3.63
N LYS A 118 24.02 9.75 -3.09
CA LYS A 118 25.07 10.78 -2.93
C LYS A 118 26.03 10.46 -1.79
N HIS A 119 25.50 10.10 -0.62
CA HIS A 119 26.28 10.05 0.62
C HIS A 119 26.68 8.64 1.09
N GLY A 120 25.95 7.60 0.68
CA GLY A 120 26.18 6.21 1.08
C GLY A 120 25.92 5.92 2.55
N SER A 121 25.16 6.78 3.26
CA SER A 121 24.95 6.68 4.70
C SER A 121 23.55 6.17 5.04
N LEU A 122 23.45 4.96 5.59
CA LEU A 122 22.22 4.46 6.19
C LEU A 122 21.91 5.21 7.51
N THR A 123 22.94 5.51 8.30
CA THR A 123 22.78 6.19 9.59
C THR A 123 22.18 7.59 9.44
N GLY A 124 22.66 8.38 8.46
CA GLY A 124 22.08 9.70 8.17
C GLY A 124 20.61 9.59 7.78
N LEU A 125 20.29 8.61 6.94
CA LEU A 125 18.92 8.35 6.48
C LEU A 125 18.00 7.93 7.63
N VAL A 126 18.48 7.15 8.59
CA VAL A 126 17.73 6.77 9.81
C VAL A 126 17.46 7.98 10.70
N GLN A 127 18.48 8.81 10.94
CA GLN A 127 18.39 9.97 11.83
C GLN A 127 17.50 11.08 11.26
N ASP A 128 17.71 11.45 10.00
CA ASP A 128 17.03 12.59 9.38
C ASP A 128 15.55 12.30 9.08
N ASN A 129 15.22 11.02 8.86
CA ASN A 129 13.85 10.61 8.52
C ASN A 129 13.10 9.97 9.70
N GLY A 130 13.77 9.71 10.83
CA GLY A 130 13.18 9.11 12.02
C GLY A 130 12.62 7.70 11.77
N ILE A 131 13.17 6.95 10.80
CA ILE A 131 12.72 5.61 10.45
C ILE A 131 13.59 4.53 11.10
N ASN A 132 13.01 3.36 11.36
CA ASN A 132 13.78 2.23 11.89
C ASN A 132 14.88 1.80 10.89
N GLU A 133 16.06 1.46 11.41
CA GLU A 133 17.22 1.06 10.59
C GLU A 133 16.94 -0.13 9.67
N GLY A 134 16.25 -1.17 10.16
CA GLY A 134 15.86 -2.31 9.33
C GLY A 134 14.91 -1.89 8.21
N ALA A 135 13.95 -1.00 8.50
CA ALA A 135 13.04 -0.48 7.48
C ALA A 135 13.76 0.40 6.45
N ALA A 136 14.70 1.25 6.89
CA ALA A 136 15.56 2.05 6.03
C ALA A 136 16.39 1.18 5.08
N TYR A 137 17.01 0.12 5.61
CA TYR A 137 17.76 -0.83 4.81
C TYR A 137 16.88 -1.52 3.77
N GLN A 138 15.67 -1.97 4.13
CA GLN A 138 14.76 -2.60 3.17
C GLN A 138 14.35 -1.64 2.06
N LEU A 139 14.06 -0.36 2.38
CA LEU A 139 13.73 0.65 1.37
C LEU A 139 14.86 0.85 0.35
N LEU A 140 16.12 0.83 0.80
CA LEU A 140 17.29 0.92 -0.08
C LEU A 140 17.49 -0.35 -0.90
N LYS A 141 17.29 -1.52 -0.28
CA LYS A 141 17.40 -2.82 -0.96
C LYS A 141 16.34 -2.98 -2.04
N ASP A 142 15.09 -2.63 -1.75
CA ASP A 142 13.99 -2.69 -2.72
C ASP A 142 14.26 -1.74 -3.90
N PHE A 143 14.75 -0.54 -3.62
CA PHE A 143 15.16 0.39 -4.67
C PHE A 143 16.33 -0.14 -5.51
N ALA A 144 17.35 -0.74 -4.88
CA ALA A 144 18.48 -1.36 -5.57
C ALA A 144 18.02 -2.46 -6.53
N LEU A 145 17.14 -3.36 -6.06
CA LEU A 145 16.55 -4.42 -6.88
C LEU A 145 15.70 -3.85 -8.03
N THR A 146 14.96 -2.77 -7.77
CA THR A 146 14.16 -2.08 -8.79
C THR A 146 15.03 -1.51 -9.89
N ILE A 147 16.10 -0.78 -9.55
CA ILE A 147 17.06 -0.27 -10.55
C ILE A 147 17.70 -1.43 -11.32
N LYS A 148 18.09 -2.52 -10.65
CA LYS A 148 18.67 -3.68 -11.33
C LYS A 148 17.69 -4.29 -12.33
N SER A 149 16.42 -4.43 -11.95
CA SER A 149 15.38 -4.90 -12.85
C SER A 149 15.25 -4.00 -14.08
N ILE A 150 15.23 -2.67 -13.89
CA ILE A 150 15.16 -1.71 -14.99
C ILE A 150 16.40 -1.83 -15.90
N SER A 151 17.59 -1.90 -15.31
CA SER A 151 18.86 -2.05 -16.05
C SER A 151 18.88 -3.33 -16.90
N VAL A 152 18.48 -4.46 -16.33
CA VAL A 152 18.40 -5.75 -17.05
C VAL A 152 17.37 -5.65 -18.17
N SER A 153 16.16 -5.15 -17.91
CA SER A 153 15.14 -5.01 -18.94
C SER A 153 15.56 -4.07 -20.07
N LEU A 154 16.23 -2.96 -19.77
CA LEU A 154 16.76 -2.05 -20.80
C LEU A 154 17.83 -2.74 -21.65
N ARG A 155 18.73 -3.51 -21.02
CA ARG A 155 19.78 -4.28 -21.72
C ARG A 155 19.18 -5.36 -22.62
N GLU A 156 18.11 -6.02 -22.19
CA GLU A 156 17.45 -7.08 -22.98
C GLU A 156 16.57 -6.51 -24.12
N LEU A 157 15.92 -5.37 -23.90
CA LEU A 157 14.99 -4.77 -24.86
C LEU A 157 15.66 -3.83 -25.87
N CYS A 158 16.86 -3.32 -25.57
CA CYS A 158 17.58 -2.43 -26.46
C CYS A 158 18.55 -3.22 -27.36
N GLU A 159 18.38 -3.10 -28.68
CA GLU A 159 19.28 -3.72 -29.65
C GLU A 159 20.68 -3.08 -29.68
N ASN A 160 20.77 -1.81 -29.25
CA ASN A 160 22.04 -1.08 -29.19
C ASN A 160 22.65 -1.18 -27.78
N GLU A 161 23.64 -2.06 -27.63
CA GLU A 161 24.34 -2.25 -26.37
C GLU A 161 25.13 -1.01 -25.90
N ASP A 162 25.49 -0.12 -26.82
CA ASP A 162 26.22 1.13 -26.55
C ASP A 162 25.28 2.34 -26.35
N ASP A 163 23.98 2.10 -26.20
CA ASP A 163 23.05 3.19 -25.89
C ASP A 163 23.37 3.83 -24.53
N ASN A 164 23.44 5.16 -24.52
CA ASN A 164 23.81 5.93 -23.32
C ASN A 164 22.86 5.69 -22.14
N VAL A 165 21.57 5.42 -22.39
CA VAL A 165 20.59 5.16 -21.34
C VAL A 165 20.84 3.78 -20.73
N VAL A 166 21.11 2.77 -21.56
CA VAL A 166 21.45 1.41 -21.10
C VAL A 166 22.69 1.45 -20.20
N LEU A 167 23.77 2.09 -20.68
CA LEU A 167 25.01 2.23 -19.93
C LEU A 167 24.83 3.03 -18.62
N ALA A 168 24.04 4.11 -18.66
CA ALA A 168 23.77 4.91 -17.46
C ALA A 168 23.02 4.12 -16.37
N PHE A 169 22.02 3.30 -16.75
CA PHE A 169 21.28 2.49 -15.79
C PHE A 169 22.10 1.31 -15.25
N GLU A 170 22.98 0.73 -16.05
CA GLU A 170 23.92 -0.29 -15.58
C GLU A 170 24.91 0.31 -14.56
N GLN A 171 25.55 1.44 -14.90
CA GLN A 171 26.45 2.14 -13.99
C GLN A 171 25.73 2.55 -12.69
N LEU A 172 24.51 3.09 -12.80
CA LEU A 172 23.69 3.47 -11.65
C LEU A 172 23.40 2.26 -10.77
N SER A 173 22.96 1.14 -11.37
CA SER A 173 22.68 -0.11 -10.67
C SER A 173 23.90 -0.59 -9.87
N ASP A 174 25.05 -0.68 -10.53
CA ASP A 174 26.26 -1.23 -9.93
C ASP A 174 26.80 -0.32 -8.83
N THR A 175 26.87 0.99 -9.08
CA THR A 175 27.29 1.98 -8.08
C THR A 175 26.39 1.96 -6.85
N PHE A 176 25.07 1.84 -7.05
CA PHE A 176 24.12 1.79 -5.93
C PHE A 176 24.30 0.51 -5.10
N PHE A 177 24.49 -0.64 -5.76
CA PHE A 177 24.73 -1.91 -5.08
C PHE A 177 26.06 -1.94 -4.32
N GLU A 178 27.12 -1.34 -4.87
CA GLU A 178 28.40 -1.20 -4.17
C GLU A 178 28.24 -0.41 -2.88
N LYS A 179 27.55 0.73 -2.93
CA LYS A 179 27.26 1.52 -1.73
C LYS A 179 26.42 0.76 -0.73
N LEU A 180 25.38 0.05 -1.18
CA LEU A 180 24.52 -0.75 -0.30
C LEU A 180 25.26 -1.92 0.38
N LYS A 181 26.26 -2.52 -0.28
CA LYS A 181 27.10 -3.58 0.31
C LYS A 181 28.10 -3.06 1.33
N ALA A 182 28.45 -1.77 1.25
CA ALA A 182 29.40 -1.12 2.16
C ALA A 182 28.76 -0.60 3.45
N VAL A 183 27.43 -0.70 3.55
CA VAL A 183 26.61 -0.40 4.74
C VAL A 183 26.44 -1.67 5.56
#